data_AF-A0A1H3IHU7-F1
#
_entry.id   AF-A0A1H3IHU7-F1
#
_cell.length_a   1.000
_cell.length_b   1.000
_cell.length_c   1.000
_cell.angle_alpha   90.00
_cell.angle_beta   90.00
_cell.angle_gamma   90.00
#
_symmetry.space_group_name_H-M   'P 1'
#
loop_
_entity.id
_entity.type
_entity.pdbx_description
1 polymer ?
#
loop_
_entity_poly.entity_id
_entity_poly.type
_entity_poly.pdbx_seq_one_letter_code
_entity_poly.pdbx_strand_id
1 'polypeptide(L)'
;MAKSEEYKNRPAVKVIDGVVVTLACLSSLLYVISYWFIALTVVLAVTAFILPGFCASGVAGGRLKICKYGNCILTAFPYTLLAVIPVFIATLFFNEDLGWPVIITYACVTIGILNAYFWTGIIIVYLTSKQIGISKRLLGIFCGMIPVANLFCLRMIVKVAGREIKEESERYWRNYHRKSLQICKTKYPILMVHGVFFRDSEHLNYWGRVPAELIANGATIYYGGQESAGDVKSCALQIKKAIVNCLQETGAEKVNIIAHSKGGLDSRYCISMLGMAPYVASLTTINTPHRGCEFAEYLMNKAPEKLKNTVAAAYNKGAKALGDTNPDFIKAVTDLTHAGVARLNAEMEPMSYQFNNIYTQSFGSKLNHAVSGKFPLNMSYHLVKHFDGLNDGLVGEDSFKWGSEYHFLTNPGLRGISHADMIDLNRENIDGFDIREFYIGVVQGLKARGL
;
A
#
# COMPACT_ATOMS: atom_id res chain seq x y z
N MET A 1 0.05 14.04 -27.47
CA MET A 1 1.04 14.52 -26.47
C MET A 1 0.28 14.99 -25.23
N ALA A 2 0.33 14.25 -24.12
CA ALA A 2 -0.17 14.77 -22.86
C ALA A 2 0.79 15.88 -22.40
N LYS A 3 0.31 17.13 -22.27
CA LYS A 3 1.08 18.20 -21.63
C LYS A 3 1.55 17.68 -20.26
N SER A 4 2.84 17.78 -19.98
CA SER A 4 3.40 17.48 -18.68
C SER A 4 2.84 18.47 -17.67
N GLU A 5 1.80 18.07 -16.94
CA GLU A 5 1.25 18.88 -15.86
C GLU A 5 1.76 18.32 -14.55
N GLU A 6 2.62 19.06 -13.86
CA GLU A 6 2.91 18.78 -12.45
C GLU A 6 1.61 18.81 -11.63
N TYR A 7 1.54 18.03 -10.56
CA TYR A 7 0.38 18.07 -9.66
C TYR A 7 0.19 19.50 -9.12
N LYS A 8 -0.95 20.12 -9.44
CA LYS A 8 -1.30 21.46 -8.96
C LYS A 8 -2.51 21.38 -8.04
N ASN A 9 -2.32 21.71 -6.77
CA ASN A 9 -3.46 21.94 -5.90
C ASN A 9 -4.14 23.25 -6.28
N ARG A 10 -5.45 23.21 -6.56
CA ARG A 10 -6.25 24.39 -6.95
C ARG A 10 -7.23 24.77 -5.84
N PRO A 11 -6.77 25.40 -4.74
CA PRO A 11 -7.64 25.74 -3.62
C PRO A 11 -8.72 26.75 -4.01
N ALA A 12 -8.43 27.67 -4.93
CA ALA A 12 -9.40 28.67 -5.41
C ALA A 12 -10.67 28.03 -6.00
N VAL A 13 -10.52 26.98 -6.81
CA VAL A 13 -11.68 26.28 -7.41
C VAL A 13 -12.56 25.65 -6.32
N LYS A 14 -11.96 25.09 -5.26
CA LYS A 14 -12.71 24.54 -4.12
C LYS A 14 -13.50 25.61 -3.36
N VAL A 15 -12.91 26.79 -3.19
CA VAL A 15 -13.56 27.92 -2.53
C VAL A 15 -14.72 28.43 -3.37
N ILE A 16 -14.51 28.63 -4.68
CA ILE A 16 -15.54 29.08 -5.61
C ILE A 16 -16.71 28.08 -5.66
N ASP A 17 -16.41 26.80 -5.75
CA ASP A 17 -17.40 25.71 -5.71
C ASP A 17 -18.25 25.76 -4.43
N GLY A 18 -17.61 25.90 -3.26
CA GLY A 18 -18.30 26.09 -1.98
C GLY A 18 -19.20 27.33 -1.94
N VAL A 19 -18.75 28.45 -2.52
CA VAL A 19 -19.57 29.67 -2.65
C VAL A 19 -20.77 29.42 -3.56
N VAL A 20 -20.57 28.79 -4.72
CA VAL A 20 -21.63 28.55 -5.71
C VAL A 20 -22.72 27.63 -5.15
N VAL A 21 -22.36 26.53 -4.48
CA VAL A 21 -23.36 25.64 -3.85
C VAL A 21 -24.09 26.34 -2.69
N THR A 22 -23.39 27.19 -1.93
CA THR A 22 -24.03 28.00 -0.87
C THR A 22 -25.03 28.97 -1.48
N LEU A 23 -24.65 29.69 -2.54
CA LEU A 23 -25.55 30.60 -3.25
C LEU A 23 -26.75 29.85 -3.87
N ALA A 24 -26.56 28.63 -4.37
CA ALA A 24 -27.65 27.79 -4.86
C ALA A 24 -28.67 27.50 -3.75
N CYS A 25 -28.22 27.15 -2.55
CA CYS A 25 -29.11 26.94 -1.41
C CYS A 25 -29.82 28.24 -1.03
N LEU A 26 -29.09 29.34 -0.87
CA LEU A 26 -29.63 30.63 -0.42
C LEU A 26 -30.59 31.27 -1.42
N SER A 27 -30.36 31.12 -2.73
CA SER A 27 -31.23 31.69 -3.77
C SER A 27 -32.64 31.10 -3.73
N SER A 28 -32.80 29.89 -3.19
CA SER A 28 -34.12 29.28 -3.03
C SER A 28 -35.01 30.01 -2.04
N LEU A 29 -34.47 30.85 -1.15
CA LEU A 29 -35.27 31.70 -0.26
C LEU A 29 -35.90 32.89 -1.00
N LEU A 30 -35.27 33.34 -2.09
CA LEU A 30 -35.64 34.56 -2.81
C LEU A 30 -36.74 34.34 -3.86
N TYR A 31 -37.28 33.12 -3.98
CA TYR A 31 -38.31 32.79 -4.98
C TYR A 31 -39.59 33.61 -4.83
N VAL A 32 -39.90 34.06 -3.62
CA VAL A 32 -41.05 34.93 -3.33
C VAL A 32 -40.91 36.34 -3.89
N ILE A 33 -39.67 36.79 -4.16
CA ILE A 33 -39.39 38.08 -4.80
C ILE A 33 -39.58 37.96 -6.31
N SER A 34 -39.14 36.84 -6.90
CA SER A 34 -39.30 36.56 -8.32
C SER A 34 -39.07 35.09 -8.64
N TYR A 35 -39.89 34.52 -9.53
CA TYR A 35 -39.72 33.16 -10.03
C TYR A 35 -38.37 32.93 -10.76
N TRP A 36 -37.70 33.99 -11.22
CA TRP A 36 -36.34 33.89 -11.79
C TRP A 36 -35.32 33.31 -10.80
N PHE A 37 -35.53 33.45 -9.49
CA PHE A 37 -34.65 32.85 -8.48
C PHE A 37 -34.73 31.31 -8.44
N ILE A 38 -35.82 30.71 -8.93
CA ILE A 38 -35.91 29.25 -9.12
C ILE A 38 -34.94 28.82 -10.23
N ALA A 39 -34.97 29.51 -11.37
CA ALA A 39 -34.05 29.24 -12.48
C ALA A 39 -32.59 29.46 -12.05
N LEU A 40 -32.31 30.53 -11.30
CA LEU A 40 -30.98 30.79 -10.73
C LEU A 40 -30.53 29.66 -9.80
N THR A 41 -31.40 29.18 -8.91
CA THR A 41 -31.11 28.05 -8.00
C THR A 41 -30.70 26.81 -8.78
N VAL A 42 -31.43 26.47 -9.85
CA VAL A 42 -31.10 25.32 -10.71
C VAL A 42 -29.77 25.51 -11.41
N VAL A 43 -29.52 26.68 -12.00
CA VAL A 43 -28.25 26.97 -12.70
C VAL A 43 -27.06 26.90 -11.75
N LEU A 44 -27.17 27.49 -10.55
CA LEU A 44 -26.12 27.44 -9.54
C LEU A 44 -25.89 26.01 -9.04
N ALA A 45 -26.96 25.25 -8.80
CA ALA A 45 -26.86 23.85 -8.40
C ALA A 45 -26.13 23.01 -9.47
N VAL A 46 -26.52 23.12 -10.74
CA VAL A 46 -25.84 22.42 -11.84
C VAL A 46 -24.37 22.85 -11.94
N THR A 47 -24.10 24.14 -11.81
CA THR A 47 -22.74 24.69 -11.84
C THR A 47 -21.87 24.11 -10.72
N ALA A 48 -22.41 23.96 -9.51
CA ALA A 48 -21.74 23.33 -8.38
C ALA A 48 -21.35 21.86 -8.64
N PHE A 49 -22.07 21.12 -9.50
CA PHE A 49 -21.68 19.77 -9.90
C PHE A 49 -20.66 19.74 -11.04
N ILE A 50 -20.45 20.83 -11.77
CA ILE A 50 -19.48 20.90 -12.87
C ILE A 50 -18.12 21.43 -12.38
N LEU A 51 -18.12 22.47 -11.55
CA LEU A 51 -16.92 23.15 -11.07
C LEU A 51 -15.84 22.24 -10.44
N PRO A 52 -16.20 21.23 -9.61
CA PRO A 52 -15.22 20.31 -9.03
C PRO A 52 -14.38 19.56 -10.07
N GLY A 53 -14.87 19.41 -11.30
CA GLY A 53 -14.14 18.77 -12.40
C GLY A 53 -12.84 19.51 -12.75
N PHE A 54 -12.82 20.84 -12.62
CA PHE A 54 -11.64 21.66 -12.89
C PHE A 54 -10.55 21.52 -11.82
N CYS A 55 -10.86 20.95 -10.64
CA CYS A 55 -9.86 20.61 -9.64
C CYS A 55 -8.95 19.44 -10.05
N ALA A 56 -9.28 18.71 -11.12
CA ALA A 56 -8.59 17.49 -11.55
C ALA A 56 -7.46 17.73 -12.58
N SER A 57 -7.16 18.97 -12.95
CA SER A 57 -5.96 19.30 -13.75
C SER A 57 -4.68 18.93 -12.99
N GLY A 58 -3.68 18.39 -13.69
CA GLY A 58 -2.45 17.85 -13.09
C GLY A 58 -2.61 16.55 -12.31
N VAL A 59 -3.82 16.01 -12.16
CA VAL A 59 -4.05 14.71 -11.49
C VAL A 59 -3.84 13.56 -12.47
N ALA A 60 -3.08 12.55 -12.05
CA ALA A 60 -2.68 11.44 -12.90
C ALA A 60 -3.78 10.38 -13.06
N GLY A 61 -4.14 10.04 -14.30
CA GLY A 61 -5.07 8.94 -14.60
C GLY A 61 -6.55 9.22 -14.27
N GLY A 62 -7.46 8.53 -14.97
CA GLY A 62 -8.90 8.76 -14.86
C GLY A 62 -9.47 8.54 -13.47
N ARG A 63 -9.07 7.45 -12.81
CA ARG A 63 -9.54 7.11 -11.45
C ARG A 63 -9.24 8.20 -10.43
N LEU A 64 -8.01 8.72 -10.39
CA LEU A 64 -7.65 9.76 -9.41
C LEU A 64 -8.31 11.09 -9.73
N LYS A 65 -8.55 11.40 -11.02
CA LYS A 65 -9.34 12.58 -11.42
C LYS A 65 -10.78 12.50 -10.89
N ILE A 66 -11.42 11.34 -11.02
CA ILE A 66 -12.75 11.10 -10.47
C ILE A 66 -12.71 11.15 -8.93
N CYS A 67 -11.69 10.56 -8.30
CA CYS A 67 -11.50 10.67 -6.85
C CYS A 67 -11.31 12.12 -6.39
N LYS A 68 -10.59 12.95 -7.16
CA LYS A 68 -10.37 14.38 -6.89
C LYS A 68 -11.66 15.18 -6.97
N TYR A 69 -12.50 14.86 -7.95
CA TYR A 69 -13.83 15.44 -8.09
C TYR A 69 -14.65 15.20 -6.81
N GLY A 70 -14.80 13.94 -6.39
CA GLY A 70 -15.55 13.61 -5.16
C GLY A 70 -14.92 14.22 -3.90
N ASN A 71 -13.57 14.22 -3.82
CA ASN A 71 -12.86 14.85 -2.72
C ASN A 71 -13.09 16.36 -2.63
N CYS A 72 -13.23 17.05 -3.77
CA CYS A 72 -13.52 18.48 -3.83
C CYS A 72 -14.91 18.77 -3.25
N ILE A 73 -15.92 18.07 -3.74
CA ILE A 73 -17.31 18.15 -3.25
C ILE A 73 -17.37 17.95 -1.74
N LEU A 74 -16.76 16.87 -1.24
CA LEU A 74 -16.74 16.57 0.20
C LEU A 74 -15.94 17.59 1.03
N THR A 75 -14.98 18.29 0.41
CA THR A 75 -14.25 19.38 1.09
C THR A 75 -15.14 20.61 1.25
N ALA A 76 -15.95 20.95 0.24
CA ALA A 76 -16.81 22.14 0.23
C ALA A 76 -18.06 21.98 1.10
N PHE A 77 -18.58 20.76 1.22
CA PHE A 77 -19.83 20.45 1.94
C PHE A 77 -19.90 21.01 3.38
N PRO A 78 -18.92 20.80 4.28
CA PRO A 78 -19.03 21.29 5.66
C PRO A 78 -19.09 22.82 5.76
N TYR A 79 -18.40 23.53 4.88
CA TYR A 79 -18.43 25.00 4.85
C TYR A 79 -19.77 25.53 4.37
N THR A 80 -20.35 24.86 3.38
CA THR A 80 -21.70 25.17 2.88
C THR A 80 -22.73 24.95 3.98
N LEU A 81 -22.64 23.81 4.68
CA LEU A 81 -23.51 23.49 5.79
C LEU A 81 -23.43 24.54 6.91
N LEU A 82 -22.20 24.97 7.26
CA LEU A 82 -21.96 26.02 8.26
C LEU A 82 -22.57 27.37 7.85
N ALA A 83 -22.64 27.67 6.55
CA ALA A 83 -23.21 28.92 6.05
C ALA A 83 -24.74 28.90 5.99
N VAL A 84 -25.35 27.77 5.61
CA VAL A 84 -26.82 27.69 5.43
C VAL A 84 -27.57 27.49 6.75
N ILE A 85 -26.99 26.81 7.74
CA ILE A 85 -27.67 26.54 9.03
C ILE A 85 -28.06 27.83 9.75
N PRO A 86 -27.19 28.84 9.92
CA PRO A 86 -27.57 30.10 10.57
C PRO A 86 -28.69 30.83 9.82
N VAL A 87 -28.67 30.78 8.48
CA VAL A 87 -29.74 31.39 7.66
C VAL A 87 -31.06 30.66 7.87
N PHE A 88 -31.04 29.33 7.87
CA PHE A 88 -32.23 28.52 8.20
C PHE A 88 -32.77 28.83 9.59
N ILE A 89 -31.90 28.95 10.60
CA ILE A 89 -32.32 29.31 11.96
C ILE A 89 -32.93 30.71 11.96
N ALA A 90 -32.32 31.68 11.28
CA ALA A 90 -32.87 33.03 11.18
C ALA A 90 -34.27 33.03 10.54
N THR A 91 -34.51 32.25 9.49
CA THR A 91 -35.84 32.21 8.85
C THR A 91 -36.94 31.71 9.78
N LEU A 92 -36.62 30.87 10.77
CA LEU A 92 -37.56 30.44 11.81
C LEU A 92 -37.95 31.59 12.75
N PHE A 93 -37.02 32.51 13.06
CA PHE A 93 -37.31 33.70 13.87
C PHE A 93 -38.15 34.74 13.11
N PHE A 94 -38.01 34.82 11.78
CA PHE A 94 -38.79 35.72 10.92
C PHE A 94 -40.00 35.04 10.25
N ASN A 95 -40.55 33.98 10.88
CA ASN A 95 -41.66 33.22 10.32
C ASN A 95 -42.93 34.05 10.13
N GLU A 96 -43.19 35.04 10.99
CA GLU A 96 -44.37 35.91 10.86
C GLU A 96 -44.34 36.72 9.55
N ASP A 97 -43.14 37.11 9.09
CA ASP A 97 -42.96 37.88 7.86
C ASP A 97 -42.89 36.99 6.60
N LEU A 98 -42.24 35.82 6.71
CA LEU A 98 -41.97 34.94 5.57
C LEU A 98 -43.10 33.93 5.30
N GLY A 99 -43.71 33.40 6.36
CA GLY A 99 -44.67 32.31 6.31
C GLY A 99 -44.06 30.91 6.15
N TRP A 100 -44.73 29.92 6.75
CA TRP A 100 -44.34 28.51 6.73
C TRP A 100 -44.06 27.92 5.33
N PRO A 101 -44.84 28.21 4.27
CA PRO A 101 -44.57 27.66 2.95
C PRO A 101 -43.16 27.99 2.43
N VAL A 102 -42.69 29.23 2.65
CA VAL A 102 -41.38 29.70 2.21
C VAL A 102 -40.26 28.97 2.96
N ILE A 103 -40.41 28.85 4.27
CA ILE A 103 -39.46 28.14 5.14
C ILE A 103 -39.35 26.67 4.75
N ILE A 104 -40.50 26.01 4.53
CA ILE A 104 -40.55 24.59 4.13
C ILE A 104 -39.92 24.40 2.76
N THR A 105 -40.24 25.24 1.77
CA THR A 105 -39.62 25.19 0.44
C THR A 105 -38.11 25.36 0.50
N TYR A 106 -37.63 26.38 1.21
CA TYR A 106 -36.20 26.62 1.41
C TYR A 106 -35.51 25.42 2.06
N ALA A 107 -36.11 24.85 3.11
CA ALA A 107 -35.59 23.67 3.79
C ALA A 107 -35.51 22.47 2.85
N CYS A 108 -36.60 22.13 2.14
CA CYS A 108 -36.64 21.00 1.22
C CYS A 108 -35.62 21.13 0.08
N VAL A 109 -35.52 22.31 -0.54
CA VAL A 109 -34.57 22.56 -1.64
C VAL A 109 -33.13 22.49 -1.13
N THR A 110 -32.83 23.14 0.00
CA THR A 110 -31.49 23.12 0.60
C THR A 110 -31.08 21.70 1.01
N ILE A 111 -31.97 20.96 1.67
CA ILE A 111 -31.74 19.56 2.04
C ILE A 111 -31.53 18.70 0.79
N GLY A 112 -32.33 18.88 -0.25
CA GLY A 112 -32.21 18.15 -1.51
C GLY A 112 -30.86 18.37 -2.19
N ILE A 113 -30.46 19.65 -2.38
CA ILE A 113 -29.17 20.02 -2.98
C ILE A 113 -28.01 19.45 -2.16
N LEU A 114 -28.00 19.67 -0.85
CA LEU A 114 -26.92 19.23 0.03
C LEU A 114 -26.81 17.71 0.12
N ASN A 115 -27.93 16.98 0.15
CA ASN A 115 -27.91 15.52 0.12
C ASN A 115 -27.36 15.00 -1.20
N ALA A 116 -27.85 15.50 -2.34
CA ALA A 116 -27.33 15.10 -3.65
C ALA A 116 -25.82 15.38 -3.76
N TYR A 117 -25.38 16.54 -3.26
CA TYR A 117 -23.99 16.95 -3.26
C TYR A 117 -23.12 16.02 -2.39
N PHE A 118 -23.51 15.80 -1.13
CA PHE A 118 -22.81 14.91 -0.21
C PHE A 118 -22.74 13.47 -0.72
N TRP A 119 -23.87 12.89 -1.13
CA TRP A 119 -23.94 11.50 -1.56
C TRP A 119 -23.14 11.26 -2.85
N THR A 120 -23.16 12.21 -3.78
CA THR A 120 -22.30 12.16 -4.97
C THR A 120 -20.82 12.12 -4.57
N GLY A 121 -20.40 13.02 -3.68
CA GLY A 121 -19.02 13.07 -3.21
C GLY A 121 -18.57 11.79 -2.50
N ILE A 122 -19.37 11.27 -1.56
CA ILE A 122 -19.01 10.13 -0.74
C ILE A 122 -19.00 8.83 -1.53
N ILE A 123 -19.99 8.61 -2.41
CA ILE A 123 -20.06 7.43 -3.29
C ILE A 123 -18.83 7.41 -4.20
N ILE A 124 -18.51 8.55 -4.84
CA ILE A 124 -17.35 8.65 -5.72
C ILE A 124 -16.05 8.33 -4.97
N VAL A 125 -15.84 8.94 -3.81
CA VAL A 125 -14.61 8.72 -3.02
C VAL A 125 -14.52 7.27 -2.56
N TYR A 126 -15.61 6.66 -2.12
CA TYR A 126 -15.64 5.25 -1.68
C TYR A 126 -15.38 4.28 -2.83
N LEU A 127 -15.90 4.55 -4.02
CA LEU A 127 -15.69 3.69 -5.19
C LEU A 127 -14.29 3.84 -5.79
N THR A 128 -13.68 5.02 -5.68
CA THR A 128 -12.43 5.32 -6.40
C THR A 128 -11.18 5.31 -5.54
N SER A 129 -11.23 5.67 -4.26
CA SER A 129 -10.05 5.70 -3.39
C SER A 129 -9.59 4.29 -3.00
N LYS A 130 -8.29 4.01 -3.17
CA LYS A 130 -7.67 2.76 -2.74
C LYS A 130 -7.09 2.85 -1.33
N GLN A 131 -6.81 4.06 -0.82
CA GLN A 131 -6.24 4.26 0.51
C GLN A 131 -7.28 4.30 1.64
N ILE A 132 -8.56 4.52 1.31
CA ILE A 132 -9.65 4.36 2.28
C ILE A 132 -9.97 2.87 2.40
N GLY A 133 -9.29 2.21 3.33
CA GLY A 133 -9.53 0.81 3.68
C GLY A 133 -10.94 0.57 4.23
N ILE A 134 -11.36 -0.71 4.25
CA ILE A 134 -12.73 -1.11 4.58
C ILE A 134 -13.18 -0.65 5.97
N SER A 135 -12.29 -0.67 6.96
CA SER A 135 -12.58 -0.20 8.33
C SER A 135 -12.97 1.27 8.37
N LYS A 136 -12.27 2.13 7.63
CA LYS A 136 -12.57 3.57 7.53
C LYS A 136 -13.91 3.80 6.83
N ARG A 137 -14.23 3.00 5.80
CA ARG A 137 -15.52 3.08 5.09
C ARG A 137 -16.67 2.71 6.01
N LEU A 138 -16.54 1.60 6.74
CA LEU A 138 -17.52 1.13 7.71
C LEU A 138 -17.72 2.14 8.84
N LEU A 139 -16.64 2.69 9.39
CA LEU A 139 -16.72 3.75 10.40
C LEU A 139 -17.52 4.96 9.89
N GLY A 140 -17.29 5.39 8.65
CA GLY A 140 -18.07 6.48 8.05
C GLY A 140 -19.55 6.12 7.85
N ILE A 141 -19.88 4.86 7.54
CA ILE A 141 -21.28 4.41 7.42
C ILE A 141 -21.97 4.43 8.79
N PHE A 142 -21.34 3.86 9.83
CA PHE A 142 -21.92 3.79 11.17
C PHE A 142 -22.02 5.17 11.85
N CYS A 143 -21.03 6.03 11.66
CA CYS A 143 -21.01 7.37 12.24
C CYS A 143 -21.73 8.42 11.38
N GLY A 144 -22.17 8.07 10.16
CA GLY A 144 -22.70 9.02 9.18
C GLY A 144 -23.95 9.76 9.65
N MET A 145 -24.77 9.13 10.48
CA MET A 145 -26.00 9.71 11.04
C MET A 145 -25.78 10.47 12.36
N ILE A 146 -24.58 10.42 12.93
CA ILE A 146 -24.24 11.11 14.19
C ILE A 146 -23.58 12.44 13.82
N PRO A 147 -24.24 13.61 13.99
CA PRO A 147 -23.79 14.86 13.36
C PRO A 147 -22.32 15.23 13.60
N VAL A 148 -21.88 15.21 14.86
CA VAL A 148 -20.50 15.55 15.23
C VAL A 148 -19.52 14.48 14.77
N ALA A 149 -19.83 13.20 15.00
CA ALA A 149 -18.94 12.09 14.60
C ALA A 149 -18.82 11.97 13.08
N ASN A 150 -19.88 12.29 12.32
CA ASN A 150 -19.87 12.34 10.87
C ASN A 150 -18.86 13.37 10.36
N LEU A 151 -18.80 14.57 10.96
CA LEU A 151 -17.82 15.59 10.56
C LEU A 151 -16.36 15.15 10.79
N PHE A 152 -16.09 14.44 11.89
CA PHE A 152 -14.77 13.84 12.13
C PHE A 152 -14.43 12.75 11.11
N CYS A 153 -15.36 11.84 10.82
CA CYS A 153 -15.19 10.78 9.84
C CYS A 153 -14.99 11.35 8.43
N LEU A 154 -15.80 12.34 8.05
CA LEU A 154 -15.70 13.04 6.78
C LEU A 154 -14.34 13.72 6.61
N ARG A 155 -13.86 14.43 7.65
CA ARG A 155 -12.52 15.04 7.63
C ARG A 155 -11.43 13.99 7.43
N MET A 156 -11.53 12.83 8.08
CA MET A 156 -10.60 11.71 7.89
C MET A 156 -10.64 11.18 6.46
N ILE A 157 -11.83 10.92 5.91
CA ILE A 157 -12.04 10.43 4.53
C ILE A 157 -11.46 11.40 3.50
N VAL A 158 -11.79 12.70 3.63
CA VAL A 158 -11.28 13.76 2.75
C VAL A 158 -9.77 13.87 2.81
N LYS A 159 -9.17 13.76 4.00
CA LYS A 159 -7.71 13.80 4.15
C LYS A 159 -7.03 12.59 3.51
N VAL A 160 -7.54 11.38 3.74
CA VAL A 160 -6.96 10.14 3.20
C VAL A 160 -7.05 10.14 1.67
N ALA A 161 -8.22 10.42 1.10
CA ALA A 161 -8.38 10.52 -0.35
C ALA A 161 -7.53 11.66 -0.94
N GLY A 162 -7.50 12.82 -0.30
CA GLY A 162 -6.70 13.97 -0.74
C GLY A 162 -5.20 13.65 -0.79
N ARG A 163 -4.70 12.93 0.22
CA ARG A 163 -3.32 12.44 0.29
C ARG A 163 -3.02 11.43 -0.82
N GLU A 164 -3.89 10.43 -1.02
CA GLU A 164 -3.76 9.47 -2.12
C GLU A 164 -3.64 10.18 -3.47
N ILE A 165 -4.52 11.13 -3.74
CA ILE A 165 -4.53 11.86 -5.01
C ILE A 165 -3.23 12.61 -5.23
N LYS A 166 -2.72 13.30 -4.21
CA LYS A 166 -1.47 14.05 -4.27
C LYS A 166 -0.30 13.11 -4.53
N GLU A 167 -0.08 12.15 -3.65
CA GLU A 167 1.11 11.28 -3.67
C GLU A 167 1.15 10.39 -4.92
N GLU A 168 0.03 9.78 -5.31
CA GLU A 168 0.01 8.93 -6.51
C GLU A 168 0.15 9.76 -7.79
N SER A 169 -0.31 11.02 -7.82
CA SER A 169 -0.07 11.91 -8.97
C SER A 169 1.39 12.33 -9.04
N GLU A 170 1.98 12.73 -7.92
CA GLU A 170 3.40 13.09 -7.85
C GLU A 170 4.30 11.93 -8.27
N ARG A 171 4.02 10.70 -7.81
CA ARG A 171 4.72 9.48 -8.25
C ARG A 171 4.59 9.25 -9.75
N TYR A 172 3.37 9.34 -10.28
CA TYR A 172 3.12 9.17 -11.71
C TYR A 172 3.96 10.15 -12.55
N TRP A 173 3.94 11.43 -12.19
CA TRP A 173 4.70 12.44 -12.92
C TRP A 173 6.21 12.27 -12.75
N ARG A 174 6.68 11.90 -11.55
CA ARG A 174 8.09 11.56 -11.32
C ARG A 174 8.56 10.44 -12.25
N ASN A 175 7.80 9.35 -12.35
CA ASN A 175 8.07 8.26 -13.29
C ASN A 175 8.02 8.71 -14.74
N TYR A 176 7.02 9.51 -15.10
CA TYR A 176 6.89 10.04 -16.45
C TYR A 176 8.13 10.83 -16.85
N HIS A 177 8.63 11.71 -15.97
CA HIS A 177 9.81 12.54 -16.23
C HIS A 177 11.11 11.74 -16.29
N ARG A 178 11.26 10.69 -15.47
CA ARG A 178 12.48 9.86 -15.47
C ARG A 178 12.42 8.65 -16.42
N LYS A 179 11.33 8.47 -17.17
CA LYS A 179 11.13 7.31 -18.04
C LYS A 179 12.28 7.11 -19.03
N SER A 180 12.79 8.18 -19.63
CA SER A 180 13.92 8.12 -20.58
C SER A 180 15.24 7.71 -19.93
N LEU A 181 15.42 7.97 -18.63
CA LEU A 181 16.64 7.65 -17.89
C LEU A 181 16.79 6.15 -17.62
N GLN A 182 15.67 5.41 -17.67
CA GLN A 182 15.64 3.96 -17.44
C GLN A 182 16.44 3.56 -16.19
N ILE A 183 16.21 4.27 -15.07
CA ILE A 183 17.07 4.21 -13.88
C ILE A 183 17.13 2.81 -13.24
N CYS A 184 16.16 1.94 -13.51
CA CYS A 184 16.13 0.57 -13.02
C CYS A 184 16.57 -0.48 -14.07
N LYS A 185 17.10 -0.06 -15.22
CA LYS A 185 17.62 -0.97 -16.26
C LYS A 185 19.00 -1.50 -15.89
N THR A 186 19.02 -2.61 -15.15
CA THR A 186 20.22 -3.38 -14.77
C THR A 186 20.80 -4.14 -15.97
N LYS A 187 22.06 -4.58 -15.86
CA LYS A 187 22.72 -5.45 -16.86
C LYS A 187 22.06 -6.83 -16.85
N TYR A 188 21.80 -7.38 -15.67
CA TYR A 188 21.19 -8.69 -15.46
C TYR A 188 19.72 -8.55 -15.01
N PRO A 189 18.82 -9.46 -15.45
CA PRO A 189 17.41 -9.45 -15.03
C PRO A 189 17.28 -9.65 -13.51
N ILE A 190 16.19 -9.15 -12.95
CA ILE A 190 15.89 -9.24 -11.52
C ILE A 190 14.99 -10.43 -11.27
N LEU A 191 15.42 -11.35 -10.42
CA LEU A 191 14.62 -12.45 -9.91
C LEU A 191 14.09 -12.12 -8.51
N MET A 192 12.79 -11.92 -8.40
CA MET A 192 12.13 -11.65 -7.13
C MET A 192 11.73 -12.96 -6.45
N VAL A 193 12.19 -13.17 -5.21
CA VAL A 193 12.01 -14.44 -4.46
C VAL A 193 11.22 -14.18 -3.17
N HIS A 194 9.95 -14.57 -3.17
CA HIS A 194 9.05 -14.35 -2.03
C HIS A 194 9.37 -15.22 -0.79
N GLY A 195 8.76 -14.86 0.34
CA GLY A 195 8.83 -15.60 1.59
C GLY A 195 7.70 -16.60 1.77
N VAL A 196 7.36 -16.87 3.03
CA VAL A 196 6.23 -17.73 3.41
C VAL A 196 4.87 -17.04 3.27
N PHE A 197 3.78 -17.83 3.37
CA PHE A 197 2.35 -17.46 3.42
C PHE A 197 1.61 -17.34 2.08
N PHE A 198 2.22 -16.75 1.06
CA PHE A 198 1.59 -16.67 -0.27
C PHE A 198 2.66 -16.52 -1.35
N ARG A 199 2.34 -17.01 -2.55
CA ARG A 199 3.27 -17.07 -3.69
C ARG A 199 3.10 -15.92 -4.67
N ASP A 200 4.09 -15.75 -5.52
CA ASP A 200 4.00 -14.89 -6.70
C ASP A 200 3.01 -15.48 -7.73
N SER A 201 2.08 -14.64 -8.20
CA SER A 201 1.15 -14.95 -9.29
C SER A 201 0.86 -13.71 -10.13
N GLU A 202 0.39 -13.93 -11.37
CA GLU A 202 0.03 -12.84 -12.29
C GLU A 202 -1.10 -11.95 -11.76
N HIS A 203 -2.03 -12.50 -10.97
CA HIS A 203 -3.21 -11.79 -10.49
C HIS A 203 -3.09 -11.26 -9.04
N LEU A 204 -2.33 -11.96 -8.20
CA LEU A 204 -2.05 -11.61 -6.80
C LEU A 204 -0.54 -11.69 -6.57
N ASN A 205 0.13 -10.57 -6.81
CA ASN A 205 1.58 -10.47 -6.71
C ASN A 205 2.02 -10.26 -5.26
N TYR A 206 3.04 -11.00 -4.82
CA TYR A 206 3.62 -10.91 -3.47
C TYR A 206 4.12 -9.51 -3.14
N TRP A 207 4.63 -8.83 -4.16
CA TRP A 207 5.36 -7.57 -4.07
C TRP A 207 4.47 -6.34 -4.29
N GLY A 208 3.16 -6.49 -4.18
CA GLY A 208 2.19 -5.39 -4.22
C GLY A 208 2.33 -4.53 -5.49
N ARG A 209 2.62 -3.23 -5.32
CA ARG A 209 2.80 -2.26 -6.42
C ARG A 209 4.25 -2.15 -6.92
N VAL A 210 5.22 -2.81 -6.27
CA VAL A 210 6.66 -2.64 -6.53
C VAL A 210 7.06 -3.05 -7.96
N PRO A 211 6.68 -4.24 -8.49
CA PRO A 211 7.19 -4.69 -9.78
C PRO A 211 6.77 -3.79 -10.93
N ALA A 212 5.52 -3.33 -10.93
CA ALA A 212 5.01 -2.41 -11.95
C ALA A 212 5.79 -1.08 -11.96
N GLU A 213 6.19 -0.60 -10.78
CA GLU A 213 7.00 0.61 -10.66
C GLU A 213 8.41 0.41 -11.21
N LEU A 214 9.06 -0.70 -10.88
CA LEU A 214 10.39 -1.04 -11.36
C LEU A 214 10.41 -1.24 -12.89
N ILE A 215 9.42 -1.94 -13.44
CA ILE A 215 9.26 -2.13 -14.90
C ILE A 215 9.03 -0.78 -15.60
N ALA A 216 8.20 0.10 -15.04
CA ALA A 216 7.99 1.43 -15.60
C ALA A 216 9.29 2.27 -15.67
N ASN A 217 10.28 1.93 -14.83
CA ASN A 217 11.61 2.54 -14.78
C ASN A 217 12.71 1.72 -15.47
N GLY A 218 12.36 0.67 -16.22
CA GLY A 218 13.25 -0.05 -17.13
C GLY A 218 13.78 -1.40 -16.64
N ALA A 219 13.32 -1.90 -15.49
CA ALA A 219 13.72 -3.21 -15.00
C ALA A 219 13.09 -4.37 -15.80
N THR A 220 13.85 -5.45 -15.96
CA THR A 220 13.34 -6.76 -16.41
C THR A 220 13.14 -7.64 -15.18
N ILE A 221 11.89 -8.07 -14.92
CA ILE A 221 11.52 -8.79 -13.68
C ILE A 221 11.04 -10.20 -13.99
N TYR A 222 11.57 -11.14 -13.23
CA TYR A 222 11.18 -12.54 -13.14
C TYR A 222 10.84 -12.88 -11.69
N TYR A 223 10.13 -13.99 -11.48
CA TYR A 223 9.75 -14.48 -10.15
C TYR A 223 10.32 -15.87 -9.90
N GLY A 224 10.73 -16.14 -8.66
CA GLY A 224 11.24 -17.46 -8.25
C GLY A 224 10.17 -18.56 -8.33
N GLY A 225 8.90 -18.19 -8.12
CA GLY A 225 7.75 -19.09 -8.29
C GLY A 225 7.73 -20.30 -7.36
N GLN A 226 8.56 -20.27 -6.30
CA GLN A 226 8.70 -21.37 -5.35
C GLN A 226 7.46 -21.53 -4.47
N GLU A 227 7.34 -22.67 -3.79
CA GLU A 227 6.23 -22.88 -2.86
C GLU A 227 6.28 -21.92 -1.66
N SER A 228 5.12 -21.34 -1.33
CA SER A 228 4.96 -20.45 -0.19
C SER A 228 5.03 -21.18 1.16
N ALA A 229 4.72 -22.47 1.17
CA ALA A 229 4.77 -23.32 2.36
C ALA A 229 5.77 -24.48 2.21
N GLY A 230 6.74 -24.41 1.29
CA GLY A 230 7.78 -25.43 1.16
C GLY A 230 8.97 -25.20 2.11
N ASP A 231 9.75 -26.24 2.38
CA ASP A 231 11.04 -26.13 3.10
C ASP A 231 12.12 -25.43 2.24
N VAL A 232 13.20 -24.98 2.87
CA VAL A 232 14.27 -24.20 2.21
C VAL A 232 14.93 -24.97 1.07
N LYS A 233 15.18 -26.27 1.25
CA LYS A 233 15.90 -27.10 0.27
C LYS A 233 15.04 -27.34 -0.96
N SER A 234 13.77 -27.69 -0.76
CA SER A 234 12.79 -27.87 -1.83
C SER A 234 12.55 -26.57 -2.60
N CYS A 235 12.43 -25.43 -1.91
CA CYS A 235 12.27 -24.13 -2.55
C CYS A 235 13.51 -23.71 -3.34
N ALA A 236 14.71 -23.97 -2.83
CA ALA A 236 15.96 -23.69 -3.53
C ALA A 236 16.08 -24.43 -4.87
N LEU A 237 15.57 -25.67 -4.97
CA LEU A 237 15.51 -26.41 -6.23
C LEU A 237 14.55 -25.77 -7.24
N GLN A 238 13.45 -25.19 -6.78
CA GLN A 238 12.49 -24.48 -7.63
C GLN A 238 13.08 -23.15 -8.11
N ILE A 239 13.76 -22.40 -7.23
CA ILE A 239 14.49 -21.17 -7.59
C ILE A 239 15.58 -21.47 -8.62
N LYS A 240 16.32 -22.58 -8.46
CA LYS A 240 17.32 -23.01 -9.46
C LYS A 240 16.70 -23.15 -10.85
N LYS A 241 15.51 -23.78 -10.95
CA LYS A 241 14.79 -23.90 -12.23
C LYS A 241 14.39 -22.52 -12.76
N ALA A 242 13.89 -21.63 -11.91
CA ALA A 242 13.52 -20.27 -12.30
C ALA A 242 14.71 -19.46 -12.82
N ILE A 243 15.89 -19.57 -12.20
CA ILE A 243 17.14 -18.96 -12.68
C ILE A 243 17.45 -19.49 -14.08
N VAL A 244 17.52 -20.81 -14.26
CA VAL A 244 17.85 -21.43 -15.56
C VAL A 244 16.89 -20.98 -16.66
N ASN A 245 15.58 -20.99 -16.39
CA ASN A 245 14.57 -20.55 -17.36
C ASN A 245 14.74 -19.06 -17.71
N CYS A 246 14.96 -18.20 -16.71
CA CYS A 246 15.19 -16.77 -16.93
C CYS A 246 16.41 -16.52 -17.83
N LEU A 247 17.53 -17.22 -17.62
CA LEU A 247 18.73 -17.08 -18.45
C LEU A 247 18.49 -17.59 -19.88
N GLN A 248 17.76 -18.70 -20.04
CA GLN A 248 17.41 -19.24 -21.36
C GLN A 248 16.51 -18.29 -22.16
N GLU A 249 15.52 -17.67 -21.52
CA GLU A 249 14.60 -16.75 -22.17
C GLU A 249 15.26 -15.40 -22.52
N THR A 250 16.11 -14.89 -21.63
CA THR A 250 16.71 -13.55 -21.79
C THR A 250 18.05 -13.56 -22.52
N GLY A 251 18.73 -14.70 -22.57
CA GLY A 251 20.13 -14.79 -23.02
C GLY A 251 21.13 -14.13 -22.07
N ALA A 252 20.71 -13.75 -20.86
CA ALA A 252 21.61 -13.17 -19.87
C ALA A 252 22.56 -14.22 -19.28
N GLU A 253 23.73 -13.79 -18.81
CA GLU A 253 24.71 -14.68 -18.17
C GLU A 253 24.39 -14.95 -16.69
N LYS A 254 23.75 -13.99 -16.02
CA LYS A 254 23.46 -14.00 -14.58
C LYS A 254 22.11 -13.35 -14.28
N VAL A 255 21.66 -13.49 -13.03
CA VAL A 255 20.51 -12.77 -12.47
C VAL A 255 20.90 -11.93 -11.24
N ASN A 256 20.11 -10.89 -10.95
CA ASN A 256 20.11 -10.19 -9.67
C ASN A 256 18.96 -10.70 -8.81
N ILE A 257 19.23 -11.29 -7.65
CA ILE A 257 18.17 -11.81 -6.78
C ILE A 257 17.77 -10.75 -5.76
N ILE A 258 16.47 -10.46 -5.67
CA ILE A 258 15.87 -9.68 -4.58
C ILE A 258 14.92 -10.60 -3.83
N ALA A 259 15.26 -10.92 -2.59
CA ALA A 259 14.57 -11.93 -1.81
C ALA A 259 14.02 -11.35 -0.51
N HIS A 260 12.83 -11.78 -0.10
CA HIS A 260 12.20 -11.31 1.13
C HIS A 260 11.99 -12.46 2.12
N SER A 261 12.19 -12.20 3.42
CA SER A 261 11.89 -13.15 4.49
C SER A 261 12.59 -14.49 4.24
N LYS A 262 11.86 -15.62 4.31
CA LYS A 262 12.37 -16.97 3.97
C LYS A 262 13.08 -17.04 2.61
N GLY A 263 12.63 -16.28 1.61
CA GLY A 263 13.21 -16.30 0.26
C GLY A 263 14.70 -16.00 0.25
N GLY A 264 15.21 -15.24 1.23
CA GLY A 264 16.64 -14.99 1.39
C GLY A 264 17.42 -16.25 1.80
N LEU A 265 16.84 -17.12 2.64
CA LEU A 265 17.43 -18.42 2.99
C LEU A 265 17.36 -19.38 1.81
N ASP A 266 16.23 -19.42 1.09
CA ASP A 266 16.07 -20.25 -0.11
C ASP A 266 17.12 -19.88 -1.18
N SER A 267 17.33 -18.59 -1.40
CA SER A 267 18.31 -18.06 -2.35
C SER A 267 19.75 -18.37 -1.93
N ARG A 268 20.06 -18.23 -0.64
CA ARG A 268 21.39 -18.59 -0.10
C ARG A 268 21.68 -20.07 -0.33
N TYR A 269 20.74 -20.95 0.00
CA TYR A 269 20.90 -22.39 -0.19
C TYR A 269 21.03 -22.76 -1.67
N CYS A 270 20.24 -22.11 -2.54
CA CYS A 270 20.32 -22.29 -4.00
C CYS A 270 21.72 -21.95 -4.54
N ILE A 271 22.28 -20.82 -4.10
CA ILE A 271 23.61 -20.35 -4.50
C ILE A 271 24.71 -21.29 -4.00
N SER A 272 24.72 -21.59 -2.70
CA SER A 272 25.84 -22.28 -2.06
C SER A 272 25.83 -23.79 -2.26
N MET A 273 24.65 -24.42 -2.28
CA MET A 273 24.51 -25.88 -2.28
C MET A 273 24.10 -26.46 -3.64
N LEU A 274 23.50 -25.68 -4.53
CA LEU A 274 22.94 -26.19 -5.80
C LEU A 274 23.73 -25.76 -7.05
N GLY A 275 24.93 -25.18 -6.86
CA GLY A 275 25.85 -24.81 -7.92
C GLY A 275 25.42 -23.58 -8.73
N MET A 276 24.59 -22.70 -8.15
CA MET A 276 24.06 -21.53 -8.85
C MET A 276 24.93 -20.27 -8.73
N ALA A 277 25.99 -20.28 -7.92
CA ALA A 277 26.86 -19.13 -7.74
C ALA A 277 27.39 -18.48 -9.05
N PRO A 278 27.80 -19.22 -10.09
CA PRO A 278 28.25 -18.60 -11.35
C PRO A 278 27.16 -17.81 -12.09
N TYR A 279 25.89 -18.10 -11.82
CA TYR A 279 24.71 -17.54 -12.50
C TYR A 279 24.03 -16.42 -11.71
N VAL A 280 24.61 -16.00 -10.58
CA VAL A 280 24.05 -14.95 -9.74
C VAL A 280 25.06 -13.80 -9.65
N ALA A 281 24.59 -12.60 -9.99
CA ALA A 281 25.38 -11.37 -9.93
C ALA A 281 25.25 -10.69 -8.56
N SER A 282 24.05 -10.71 -7.99
CA SER A 282 23.79 -10.19 -6.65
C SER A 282 22.72 -10.96 -5.90
N LEU A 283 22.77 -10.89 -4.56
CA LEU A 283 21.70 -11.28 -3.66
C LEU A 283 21.42 -10.13 -2.68
N THR A 284 20.24 -9.54 -2.83
CA THR A 284 19.67 -8.57 -1.89
C THR A 284 18.61 -9.25 -1.04
N THR A 285 18.79 -9.28 0.28
CA THR A 285 17.79 -9.82 1.21
C THR A 285 17.04 -8.71 1.94
N ILE A 286 15.73 -8.84 2.06
CA ILE A 286 14.84 -7.90 2.72
C ILE A 286 14.15 -8.62 3.87
N ASN A 287 14.39 -8.16 5.09
CA ASN A 287 13.83 -8.70 6.32
C ASN A 287 13.98 -10.23 6.47
N THR A 288 15.09 -10.79 5.96
CA THR A 288 15.36 -12.23 6.06
C THR A 288 15.86 -12.59 7.47
N PRO A 289 15.31 -13.63 8.10
CA PRO A 289 15.79 -14.11 9.40
C PRO A 289 17.06 -14.97 9.22
N HIS A 290 18.22 -14.34 8.99
CA HIS A 290 19.48 -15.05 8.76
C HIS A 290 19.98 -15.84 9.98
N ARG A 291 19.41 -15.58 11.17
CA ARG A 291 19.66 -16.31 12.43
C ARG A 291 18.38 -16.95 13.01
N GLY A 292 17.32 -17.04 12.20
CA GLY A 292 16.02 -17.56 12.61
C GLY A 292 15.19 -16.57 13.43
N CYS A 293 14.02 -17.04 13.87
CA CYS A 293 13.08 -16.30 14.70
C CYS A 293 12.86 -17.05 16.02
N GLU A 294 13.15 -16.43 17.17
CA GLU A 294 12.92 -17.04 18.48
C GLU A 294 11.43 -17.21 18.77
N PHE A 295 10.59 -16.30 18.29
CA PHE A 295 9.13 -16.45 18.39
C PHE A 295 8.61 -17.71 17.66
N ALA A 296 9.16 -18.05 16.49
CA ALA A 296 8.77 -19.26 15.77
C ALA A 296 9.20 -20.52 16.54
N GLU A 297 10.41 -20.52 17.11
CA GLU A 297 10.91 -21.58 17.99
C GLU A 297 9.98 -21.77 19.21
N TYR A 298 9.63 -20.67 19.89
CA TYR A 298 8.72 -20.69 21.03
C TYR A 298 7.36 -21.28 20.67
N LEU A 299 6.74 -20.82 19.57
CA LEU A 299 5.45 -21.35 19.12
C LEU A 299 5.52 -22.84 18.79
N MET A 300 6.56 -23.29 18.08
CA MET A 300 6.71 -24.70 17.71
C MET A 300 6.86 -25.61 18.93
N ASN A 301 7.53 -25.12 19.98
CA ASN A 301 7.79 -25.86 21.22
C ASN A 301 6.64 -25.82 22.24
N LYS A 302 5.85 -24.74 22.27
CA LYS A 302 4.80 -24.55 23.30
C LYS A 302 3.39 -24.74 22.80
N ALA A 303 3.12 -24.59 21.50
CA ALA A 303 1.77 -24.75 20.97
C ALA A 303 1.32 -26.22 21.02
N PRO A 304 0.07 -26.49 21.44
CA PRO A 304 -0.48 -27.84 21.40
C PRO A 304 -0.45 -28.43 19.99
N GLU A 305 -0.16 -29.73 19.87
CA GLU A 305 -0.04 -30.42 18.58
C GLU A 305 -1.31 -30.25 17.71
N LYS A 306 -2.49 -30.31 18.34
CA LYS A 306 -3.77 -30.07 17.67
C LYS A 306 -3.87 -28.67 17.08
N LEU A 307 -3.35 -27.65 17.77
CA LEU A 307 -3.35 -26.27 17.27
C LEU A 307 -2.39 -26.13 16.09
N LYS A 308 -1.17 -26.66 16.20
CA LYS A 308 -0.18 -26.67 15.12
C LYS A 308 -0.75 -27.33 13.85
N ASN A 309 -1.35 -28.51 13.99
CA ASN A 309 -1.94 -29.25 12.89
C ASN A 309 -3.14 -28.54 12.26
N THR A 310 -3.98 -27.88 13.08
CA THR A 310 -5.14 -27.11 12.59
C THR A 310 -4.68 -25.90 11.78
N VAL A 311 -3.72 -25.15 12.30
CA VAL A 311 -3.13 -23.98 11.62
C VAL A 311 -2.42 -24.40 10.34
N ALA A 312 -1.61 -25.46 10.39
CA ALA A 312 -0.92 -26.00 9.23
C ALA A 312 -1.91 -26.49 8.15
N ALA A 313 -2.99 -27.18 8.53
CA ALA A 313 -4.01 -27.61 7.58
C ALA A 313 -4.70 -26.43 6.90
N ALA A 314 -5.01 -25.36 7.64
CA ALA A 314 -5.60 -24.14 7.10
C ALA A 314 -4.65 -23.46 6.10
N TYR A 315 -3.38 -23.29 6.47
CA TYR A 315 -2.36 -22.69 5.60
C TYR A 315 -2.08 -23.55 4.37
N ASN A 316 -1.87 -24.85 4.52
CA ASN A 316 -1.61 -25.75 3.39
C ASN A 316 -2.79 -25.77 2.40
N LYS A 317 -4.03 -25.74 2.91
CA LYS A 317 -5.22 -25.62 2.04
C LYS A 317 -5.24 -24.30 1.27
N GLY A 318 -4.96 -23.18 1.95
CA GLY A 318 -4.87 -21.86 1.31
C GLY A 318 -3.76 -21.80 0.27
N ALA A 319 -2.57 -22.25 0.61
CA ALA A 319 -1.40 -22.31 -0.27
C ALA A 319 -1.68 -23.16 -1.51
N LYS A 320 -2.30 -24.34 -1.35
CA LYS A 320 -2.72 -25.19 -2.47
C LYS A 320 -3.75 -24.51 -3.37
N ALA A 321 -4.71 -23.79 -2.79
CA ALA A 321 -5.69 -23.01 -3.57
C ALA A 321 -5.04 -21.84 -4.32
N LEU A 322 -3.92 -21.31 -3.82
CA LEU A 322 -3.12 -20.28 -4.47
C LEU A 322 -2.07 -20.84 -5.45
N GLY A 323 -1.91 -22.17 -5.52
CA GLY A 323 -1.10 -22.86 -6.54
C GLY A 323 0.11 -23.64 -6.03
N ASP A 324 0.35 -23.75 -4.71
CA ASP A 324 1.41 -24.65 -4.20
C ASP A 324 1.05 -26.10 -4.51
N THR A 325 2.04 -26.88 -4.98
CA THR A 325 1.81 -28.27 -5.40
C THR A 325 1.83 -29.24 -4.23
N ASN A 326 2.73 -29.03 -3.28
CA ASN A 326 2.96 -29.88 -2.12
C ASN A 326 3.29 -29.04 -0.85
N PRO A 327 2.36 -28.18 -0.38
CA PRO A 327 2.62 -27.28 0.75
C PRO A 327 2.82 -28.04 2.07
N ASP A 328 3.84 -27.65 2.83
CA ASP A 328 4.18 -28.19 4.16
C ASP A 328 4.57 -27.05 5.13
N PHE A 329 3.55 -26.34 5.62
CA PHE A 329 3.71 -25.18 6.50
C PHE A 329 4.55 -25.50 7.76
N ILE A 330 4.45 -26.71 8.31
CA ILE A 330 5.22 -27.09 9.49
C ILE A 330 6.71 -27.13 9.17
N LYS A 331 7.13 -27.72 8.05
CA LYS A 331 8.53 -27.69 7.65
C LYS A 331 9.01 -26.28 7.33
N ALA A 332 8.20 -25.50 6.61
CA ALA A 332 8.54 -24.11 6.31
C ALA A 332 8.80 -23.27 7.58
N VAL A 333 7.95 -23.40 8.61
CA VAL A 333 8.15 -22.72 9.89
C VAL A 333 9.31 -23.32 10.69
N THR A 334 9.51 -24.64 10.63
CA THR A 334 10.63 -25.32 11.31
C THR A 334 11.97 -24.81 10.80
N ASP A 335 12.11 -24.58 9.50
CA ASP A 335 13.33 -24.02 8.92
C ASP A 335 13.57 -22.56 9.32
N LEU A 336 12.53 -21.85 9.77
CA LEU A 336 12.61 -20.46 10.22
C LEU A 336 12.87 -20.32 11.72
N THR A 337 12.83 -21.41 12.49
CA THR A 337 13.20 -21.33 13.91
C THR A 337 14.70 -21.06 14.06
N HIS A 338 15.11 -20.59 15.24
CA HIS A 338 16.54 -20.37 15.52
C HIS A 338 17.35 -21.66 15.30
N ALA A 339 16.86 -22.81 15.78
CA ALA A 339 17.54 -24.10 15.56
C ALA A 339 17.53 -24.52 14.07
N GLY A 340 16.43 -24.30 13.35
CA GLY A 340 16.33 -24.61 11.92
C GLY A 340 17.35 -23.83 11.08
N VAL A 341 17.40 -22.50 11.27
CA VAL A 341 18.35 -21.65 10.55
C VAL A 341 19.78 -21.92 10.96
N ALA A 342 20.06 -22.22 12.23
CA ALA A 342 21.40 -22.62 12.68
C ALA A 342 21.89 -23.88 11.95
N ARG A 343 21.04 -24.90 11.79
CA ARG A 343 21.38 -26.11 11.00
C ARG A 343 21.66 -25.75 9.54
N LEU A 344 20.78 -24.98 8.89
CA LEU A 344 20.96 -24.57 7.50
C LEU A 344 22.25 -23.75 7.32
N ASN A 345 22.55 -22.84 8.24
CA ASN A 345 23.78 -22.07 8.21
C ASN A 345 25.02 -22.97 8.35
N ALA A 346 25.01 -23.94 9.27
CA ALA A 346 26.10 -24.90 9.43
C ALA A 346 26.31 -25.76 8.18
N GLU A 347 25.23 -26.17 7.50
CA GLU A 347 25.33 -26.88 6.22
C GLU A 347 25.93 -26.01 5.10
N MET A 348 25.60 -24.72 5.05
CA MET A 348 26.07 -23.79 4.01
C MET A 348 27.46 -23.19 4.27
N GLU A 349 27.93 -23.18 5.53
CA GLU A 349 29.17 -22.53 5.95
C GLU A 349 30.41 -22.97 5.15
N PRO A 350 30.63 -24.29 4.89
CA PRO A 350 31.76 -24.74 4.09
C PRO A 350 31.76 -24.19 2.65
N MET A 351 30.60 -23.76 2.17
CA MET A 351 30.38 -23.23 0.82
C MET A 351 30.29 -21.68 0.82
N SER A 352 30.64 -21.02 1.92
CA SER A 352 30.56 -19.55 2.04
C SER A 352 31.39 -18.80 0.99
N TYR A 353 32.50 -19.40 0.53
CA TYR A 353 33.35 -18.85 -0.54
C TYR A 353 32.61 -18.65 -1.88
N GLN A 354 31.47 -19.33 -2.09
CA GLN A 354 30.62 -19.17 -3.28
C GLN A 354 30.09 -17.74 -3.42
N PHE A 355 30.02 -16.97 -2.33
CA PHE A 355 29.56 -15.58 -2.34
C PHE A 355 30.67 -14.56 -2.66
N ASN A 356 31.94 -14.96 -2.77
CA ASN A 356 33.07 -14.03 -2.95
C ASN A 356 32.95 -13.17 -4.23
N ASN A 357 32.30 -13.68 -5.28
CA ASN A 357 32.09 -12.98 -6.56
C ASN A 357 30.64 -12.53 -6.77
N ILE A 358 29.86 -12.49 -5.70
CA ILE A 358 28.44 -12.11 -5.72
C ILE A 358 28.29 -10.88 -4.83
N TYR A 359 27.72 -9.80 -5.37
CA TYR A 359 27.40 -8.65 -4.53
C TYR A 359 26.27 -9.00 -3.56
N THR A 360 26.48 -8.81 -2.26
CA THR A 360 25.50 -9.17 -1.23
C THR A 360 25.14 -7.98 -0.36
N GLN A 361 23.85 -7.74 -0.18
CA GLN A 361 23.35 -6.70 0.71
C GLN A 361 22.10 -7.19 1.44
N SER A 362 21.88 -6.69 2.65
CA SER A 362 20.70 -6.99 3.45
C SER A 362 20.05 -5.72 3.98
N PHE A 363 18.72 -5.78 4.09
CA PHE A 363 17.91 -4.74 4.67
C PHE A 363 17.06 -5.33 5.78
N GLY A 364 17.09 -4.68 6.95
CA GLY A 364 16.13 -4.93 8.03
C GLY A 364 15.18 -3.74 8.15
N SER A 365 14.03 -3.93 8.79
CA SER A 365 13.13 -2.83 9.14
C SER A 365 12.60 -2.98 10.56
N LYS A 366 11.94 -1.95 11.09
CA LYS A 366 11.28 -2.05 12.40
C LYS A 366 9.95 -1.35 12.49
N LEU A 367 9.04 -1.95 13.26
CA LEU A 367 7.86 -1.28 13.80
C LEU A 367 8.23 -0.48 15.04
N ASN A 368 7.67 0.72 15.18
CA ASN A 368 7.86 1.53 16.39
C ASN A 368 6.88 1.13 17.50
N HIS A 369 5.67 0.70 17.12
CA HIS A 369 4.64 0.22 18.04
C HIS A 369 3.88 -1.00 17.47
N ALA A 370 3.44 -1.90 18.35
CA ALA A 370 2.71 -3.11 17.98
C ALA A 370 1.43 -2.80 17.18
N VAL A 371 0.62 -1.86 17.68
CA VAL A 371 -0.67 -1.44 17.09
C VAL A 371 -0.56 -0.90 15.66
N SER A 372 0.66 -0.62 15.22
CA SER A 372 0.96 -0.07 13.90
C SER A 372 1.22 -1.13 12.83
N GLY A 373 1.49 -2.38 13.23
CA GLY A 373 1.39 -3.52 12.33
C GLY A 373 -0.07 -3.87 12.07
N LYS A 374 -0.40 -4.40 10.89
CA LYS A 374 -1.70 -5.06 10.69
C LYS A 374 -1.65 -6.48 11.23
N PHE A 375 -2.79 -7.02 11.61
CA PHE A 375 -2.88 -8.44 12.00
C PHE A 375 -2.31 -9.36 10.90
N PRO A 376 -1.49 -10.36 11.25
CA PRO A 376 -1.10 -10.80 12.61
C PRO A 376 0.13 -10.10 13.20
N LEU A 377 0.80 -9.20 12.47
CA LEU A 377 2.07 -8.59 12.86
C LEU A 377 2.00 -7.77 14.15
N ASN A 378 0.86 -7.15 14.44
CA ASN A 378 0.64 -6.45 15.71
C ASN A 378 0.63 -7.39 16.92
N MET A 379 0.14 -8.61 16.75
CA MET A 379 0.05 -9.61 17.80
C MET A 379 1.42 -10.25 18.03
N SER A 380 2.11 -10.65 16.96
CA SER A 380 3.44 -11.26 17.07
C SER A 380 4.51 -10.26 17.53
N TYR A 381 4.36 -8.96 17.27
CA TYR A 381 5.32 -7.93 17.71
C TYR A 381 5.67 -8.00 19.19
N HIS A 382 4.69 -8.22 20.08
CA HIS A 382 4.97 -8.28 21.52
C HIS A 382 5.78 -9.52 21.91
N LEU A 383 5.53 -10.65 21.25
CA LEU A 383 6.27 -11.88 21.48
C LEU A 383 7.68 -11.77 20.90
N VAL A 384 7.82 -11.30 19.67
CA VAL A 384 9.14 -11.06 19.06
C VAL A 384 9.93 -10.03 19.88
N LYS A 385 9.29 -8.95 20.37
CA LYS A 385 9.98 -7.96 21.20
C LYS A 385 10.49 -8.52 22.52
N HIS A 386 9.79 -9.49 23.09
CA HIS A 386 10.20 -10.14 24.33
C HIS A 386 11.50 -10.94 24.15
N PHE A 387 11.68 -11.56 22.98
CA PHE A 387 12.81 -12.44 22.68
C PHE A 387 13.95 -11.71 21.94
N ASP A 388 13.62 -11.01 20.86
CA ASP A 388 14.57 -10.46 19.89
C ASP A 388 14.66 -8.92 19.88
N GLY A 389 13.98 -8.23 20.82
CA GLY A 389 14.04 -6.76 20.94
C GLY A 389 13.37 -6.00 19.79
N LEU A 390 14.10 -5.12 19.11
CA LEU A 390 13.55 -4.34 17.99
C LEU A 390 13.23 -5.27 16.82
N ASN A 391 12.03 -5.13 16.23
CA ASN A 391 11.55 -6.05 15.22
C ASN A 391 10.54 -5.41 14.26
N ASP A 392 10.31 -6.07 13.13
CA ASP A 392 9.35 -5.67 12.10
C ASP A 392 7.95 -6.29 12.28
N GLY A 393 7.72 -6.94 13.41
CA GLY A 393 6.52 -7.71 13.73
C GLY A 393 6.69 -9.23 13.58
N LEU A 394 7.72 -9.73 12.89
CA LEU A 394 7.99 -11.17 12.73
C LEU A 394 9.45 -11.57 12.99
N VAL A 395 10.39 -10.70 12.62
CA VAL A 395 11.82 -10.97 12.68
C VAL A 395 12.50 -9.87 13.48
N GLY A 396 13.38 -10.28 14.40
CA GLY A 396 14.20 -9.36 15.19
C GLY A 396 15.38 -8.78 14.44
N GLU A 397 15.82 -7.60 14.87
CA GLU A 397 16.90 -6.82 14.27
C GLU A 397 18.20 -7.62 14.10
N ASP A 398 18.59 -8.38 15.13
CA ASP A 398 19.84 -9.15 15.13
C ASP A 398 19.86 -10.25 14.07
N SER A 399 18.69 -10.69 13.61
CA SER A 399 18.56 -11.72 12.58
C SER A 399 18.72 -11.18 11.16
N PHE A 400 18.58 -9.87 10.91
CA PHE A 400 18.62 -9.31 9.55
C PHE A 400 20.01 -9.21 8.94
N LYS A 401 21.02 -8.88 9.74
CA LYS A 401 22.36 -8.53 9.23
C LYS A 401 23.05 -9.70 8.53
N TRP A 402 23.31 -9.56 7.24
CA TRP A 402 24.02 -10.53 6.40
C TRP A 402 24.64 -9.91 5.15
N GLY A 403 25.66 -10.55 4.57
CA GLY A 403 26.30 -10.09 3.33
C GLY A 403 27.30 -8.96 3.54
N SER A 404 27.79 -8.37 2.44
CA SER A 404 28.81 -7.33 2.46
C SER A 404 28.30 -5.97 2.94
N GLU A 405 27.01 -5.68 2.75
CA GLU A 405 26.37 -4.44 3.20
C GLU A 405 25.10 -4.73 3.98
N TYR A 406 24.84 -3.96 5.04
CA TYR A 406 23.61 -4.05 5.84
C TYR A 406 23.04 -2.67 6.10
N HIS A 407 21.74 -2.52 5.88
CA HIS A 407 21.01 -1.29 6.12
C HIS A 407 19.80 -1.56 7.01
N PHE A 408 19.61 -0.73 8.02
CA PHE A 408 18.46 -0.83 8.93
C PHE A 408 17.49 0.32 8.68
N LEU A 409 16.32 -0.01 8.16
CA LEU A 409 15.29 0.94 7.76
C LEU A 409 14.44 1.33 8.96
N THR A 410 14.35 2.63 9.20
CA THR A 410 13.51 3.19 10.25
C THR A 410 12.62 4.27 9.66
N ASN A 411 11.46 4.48 10.28
CA ASN A 411 10.57 5.59 9.98
C ASN A 411 10.35 6.37 11.26
N PRO A 412 10.62 7.70 11.30
CA PRO A 412 10.50 8.50 12.51
C PRO A 412 9.04 8.68 12.99
N GLY A 413 8.05 8.41 12.13
CA GLY A 413 6.65 8.44 12.50
C GLY A 413 6.27 7.36 13.51
N LEU A 414 5.12 7.50 14.18
CA LEU A 414 4.65 6.55 15.20
C LEU A 414 4.52 5.10 14.71
N ARG A 415 4.37 4.89 13.39
CA ARG A 415 4.04 3.59 12.81
C ARG A 415 5.26 2.65 12.71
N GLY A 416 6.39 3.16 12.21
CA GLY A 416 7.48 2.30 11.73
C GLY A 416 7.14 1.58 10.41
N ILE A 417 7.96 0.59 10.07
CA ILE A 417 7.91 -0.22 8.84
C ILE A 417 7.86 -1.70 9.23
N SER A 418 6.73 -2.36 8.98
CA SER A 418 6.53 -3.77 9.28
C SER A 418 7.06 -4.70 8.19
N HIS A 419 7.15 -5.99 8.53
CA HIS A 419 7.53 -7.06 7.61
C HIS A 419 6.70 -7.04 6.32
N ALA A 420 5.38 -6.86 6.44
CA ALA A 420 4.49 -6.83 5.29
C ALA A 420 4.54 -5.51 4.49
N ASP A 421 5.02 -4.42 5.08
CA ASP A 421 5.18 -3.16 4.36
C ASP A 421 6.33 -3.23 3.36
N MET A 422 7.36 -4.02 3.67
CA MET A 422 8.51 -4.23 2.80
C MET A 422 8.18 -4.97 1.49
N ILE A 423 6.98 -5.50 1.36
CA ILE A 423 6.46 -6.12 0.14
C ILE A 423 5.19 -5.43 -0.37
N ASP A 424 4.85 -4.27 0.19
CA ASP A 424 3.67 -3.50 -0.17
C ASP A 424 2.35 -4.32 -0.09
N LEU A 425 2.28 -5.29 0.84
CA LEU A 425 1.16 -6.25 0.96
C LEU A 425 -0.19 -5.54 1.00
N ASN A 426 -0.24 -4.47 1.80
CA ASN A 426 -1.45 -3.71 2.06
C ASN A 426 -1.72 -2.61 1.04
N ARG A 427 -0.78 -2.37 0.12
CA ARG A 427 -0.84 -1.28 -0.88
C ARG A 427 -1.14 0.07 -0.23
N GLU A 428 -0.61 0.29 0.96
CA GLU A 428 -0.82 1.50 1.78
C GLU A 428 0.27 2.52 1.49
N ASN A 429 -0.07 3.80 1.53
CA ASN A 429 0.90 4.87 1.51
C ASN A 429 1.32 5.19 2.95
N ILE A 430 2.61 5.03 3.25
CA ILE A 430 3.17 5.21 4.58
C ILE A 430 3.88 6.56 4.63
N ASP A 431 3.48 7.40 5.60
CA ASP A 431 4.11 8.72 5.79
C ASP A 431 5.60 8.53 6.09
N GLY A 432 6.47 9.20 5.32
CA GLY A 432 7.92 9.14 5.51
C GLY A 432 8.60 7.89 4.96
N PHE A 433 7.87 6.93 4.38
CA PHE A 433 8.46 5.74 3.76
C PHE A 433 7.73 5.34 2.48
N ASP A 434 8.44 5.43 1.35
CA ASP A 434 7.92 5.00 0.06
C ASP A 434 8.60 3.71 -0.38
N ILE A 435 7.89 2.59 -0.21
CA ILE A 435 8.42 1.28 -0.57
C ILE A 435 8.81 1.15 -2.05
N ARG A 436 8.11 1.86 -2.94
CA ARG A 436 8.41 1.83 -4.38
C ARG A 436 9.73 2.52 -4.67
N GLU A 437 9.93 3.72 -4.11
CA GLU A 437 11.20 4.45 -4.24
C GLU A 437 12.36 3.73 -3.52
N PHE A 438 12.09 3.04 -2.41
CA PHE A 438 13.07 2.17 -1.76
C PHE A 438 13.62 1.13 -2.75
N TYR A 439 12.75 0.34 -3.39
CA TYR A 439 13.19 -0.66 -4.36
C TYR A 439 13.81 -0.04 -5.61
N ILE A 440 13.33 1.11 -6.07
CA ILE A 440 13.99 1.85 -7.16
C ILE A 440 15.42 2.21 -6.77
N GLY A 441 15.66 2.69 -5.55
CA GLY A 441 17.00 2.99 -5.04
C GLY A 441 17.90 1.76 -4.99
N VAL A 442 17.38 0.62 -4.51
CA VAL A 442 18.09 -0.67 -4.51
C VAL A 442 18.50 -1.07 -5.93
N VAL A 443 17.56 -1.07 -6.87
CA VAL A 443 17.80 -1.50 -8.25
C VAL A 443 18.69 -0.52 -9.01
N GLN A 444 18.54 0.78 -8.77
CA GLN A 444 19.44 1.81 -9.30
C GLN A 444 20.87 1.61 -8.78
N GLY A 445 21.03 1.22 -7.51
CA GLY A 445 22.32 0.86 -6.94
C GLY A 445 22.97 -0.34 -7.62
N LEU A 446 22.18 -1.38 -7.93
CA LEU A 446 22.66 -2.54 -8.71
C LEU A 446 23.12 -2.11 -10.12
N LYS A 447 22.30 -1.30 -10.81
CA LYS A 447 22.64 -0.75 -12.12
C LYS A 447 23.94 0.06 -12.09
N ALA A 448 24.14 0.90 -11.07
CA ALA A 448 25.34 1.72 -10.92
C ALA A 448 26.61 0.88 -10.74
N ARG A 449 26.48 -0.36 -10.22
CA ARG A 449 27.57 -1.33 -10.08
C ARG A 449 27.80 -2.16 -11.36
N GLY A 450 27.05 -1.91 -12.44
CA GLY A 450 27.12 -2.69 -13.67
C GLY A 450 26.51 -4.09 -13.55
N LEU A 451 25.65 -4.29 -12.55
CA LEU A 451 24.91 -5.53 -12.31
C LEU A 451 23.55 -5.49 -12.99
#